data_AF-A0AAU9W0Q8-F1
#
_entry.id   AF-A0AAU9W0Q8-F1
#
_cell.length_a   1.000
_cell.length_b   1.000
_cell.length_c   1.000
_cell.angle_alpha   90.00
_cell.angle_beta   90.00
_cell.angle_gamma   90.00
#
_symmetry.space_group_name_H-M   'P 1'
#
loop_
_entity.id
_entity.type
_entity.pdbx_description
1 polymer ?
#
loop_
_entity_poly.entity_id
_entity_poly.type
_entity_poly.pdbx_seq_one_letter_code
_entity_poly.pdbx_strand_id
1 'polypeptide(L)'
;MKFGGVLVLVCLTIFANAGRKFCREADQKLEDLANKIEELDCSDLGSTGCEQGPKSCKEIYDKDKPSENKAYMLQMDSGELPVYCNMDGVGLGECGSGGWTLVMKIDGTKRTFHYDSPLWTNKKEYGIPEGETGLDDNESKLPTYWNTPFTKICLIMKIKGKPTTRFLVLNEKARSLYALIGDDKYRKTKVGRGAWKKLIGPEASLQLFCYREGFNVVGDNKSFSKARIGYVADQENDCLSFDSRIGFGTGGHQDDSNTCGNEATNSADNGDKHIKAMGYILVQ
;
A
#
# COMPACT_ATOMS: atom_id res chain seq x y z
N MET A 1 -41.05 -49.01 -10.02
CA MET A 1 -40.09 -47.91 -9.71
C MET A 1 -38.78 -48.20 -10.42
N LYS A 2 -38.02 -47.17 -10.83
CA LYS A 2 -36.77 -47.20 -11.62
C LYS A 2 -36.92 -47.11 -13.14
N PHE A 3 -37.47 -46.01 -13.65
CA PHE A 3 -37.13 -45.51 -15.00
C PHE A 3 -37.14 -43.97 -15.11
N GLY A 4 -37.79 -43.25 -14.18
CA GLY A 4 -37.76 -41.77 -14.14
C GLY A 4 -36.51 -41.13 -13.53
N GLY A 5 -35.70 -41.87 -12.76
CA GLY A 5 -34.53 -41.29 -12.05
C GLY A 5 -33.25 -41.18 -12.89
N VAL A 6 -33.12 -41.96 -13.97
CA VAL A 6 -31.89 -42.00 -14.79
C VAL A 6 -31.88 -40.86 -15.82
N LEU A 7 -33.04 -40.48 -16.36
CA LEU A 7 -33.13 -39.41 -17.36
C LEU A 7 -32.82 -38.01 -16.78
N VAL A 8 -33.19 -37.77 -15.52
CA VAL A 8 -32.92 -36.50 -14.82
C VAL A 8 -31.44 -36.36 -14.49
N LEU A 9 -30.76 -37.45 -14.11
CA LEU A 9 -29.32 -37.44 -13.81
C LEU A 9 -28.46 -37.27 -15.08
N VAL A 10 -28.89 -37.84 -16.21
CA VAL A 10 -28.23 -37.68 -17.52
C VAL A 10 -28.43 -36.27 -18.07
N CYS A 11 -29.61 -35.67 -17.96
CA CYS A 11 -29.80 -34.26 -18.33
C CYS A 11 -28.95 -33.32 -17.45
N LEU A 12 -28.95 -33.48 -16.12
CA LEU A 12 -28.15 -32.63 -15.22
C LEU A 12 -26.64 -32.74 -15.48
N THR A 13 -26.14 -33.93 -15.79
CA THR A 13 -24.71 -34.12 -16.12
C THR A 13 -24.35 -33.59 -17.50
N ILE A 14 -25.22 -33.73 -18.51
CA ILE A 14 -25.01 -33.17 -19.85
C ILE A 14 -25.05 -31.63 -19.80
N PHE A 15 -26.01 -31.02 -19.10
CA PHE A 15 -26.05 -29.56 -18.92
C PHE A 15 -24.87 -29.03 -18.09
N ALA A 16 -24.42 -29.76 -17.06
CA ALA A 16 -23.24 -29.38 -16.28
C ALA A 16 -21.90 -29.54 -17.03
N ASN A 17 -21.80 -30.47 -18.00
CA ASN A 17 -20.62 -30.63 -18.84
C ASN A 17 -20.60 -29.65 -20.02
N ALA A 18 -21.76 -29.42 -20.65
CA ALA A 18 -21.90 -28.41 -21.70
C ALA A 18 -21.66 -27.00 -21.16
N GLY A 19 -22.17 -26.68 -19.95
CA GLY A 19 -21.90 -25.43 -19.25
C GLY A 19 -20.43 -25.26 -18.87
N ARG A 20 -19.76 -26.31 -18.39
CA ARG A 20 -18.30 -26.27 -18.12
C ARG A 20 -17.46 -26.06 -19.37
N LYS A 21 -17.84 -26.66 -20.50
CA LYS A 21 -17.16 -26.46 -21.79
C LYS A 21 -17.35 -25.03 -22.30
N PHE A 22 -18.56 -24.50 -22.22
CA PHE A 22 -18.86 -23.10 -22.56
C PHE A 22 -18.13 -22.09 -21.67
N CYS A 23 -18.06 -22.32 -20.36
CA CYS A 23 -17.28 -21.46 -19.45
C CYS A 23 -15.79 -21.50 -19.78
N ARG A 24 -15.20 -22.67 -20.04
CA ARG A 24 -13.78 -22.76 -20.46
C ARG A 24 -13.51 -22.07 -21.79
N GLU A 25 -14.40 -22.17 -22.77
CA GLU A 25 -14.27 -21.45 -24.04
C GLU A 25 -14.43 -19.94 -23.85
N ALA A 26 -15.29 -19.50 -22.94
CA ALA A 26 -15.44 -18.09 -22.59
C ALA A 26 -14.21 -17.55 -21.84
N ASP A 27 -13.68 -18.30 -20.87
CA ASP A 27 -12.48 -17.96 -20.11
C ASP A 27 -11.26 -17.89 -21.05
N GLN A 28 -11.11 -18.85 -21.96
CA GLN A 28 -10.04 -18.85 -22.97
C GLN A 28 -10.16 -17.64 -23.90
N LYS A 29 -11.38 -17.28 -24.34
CA LYS A 29 -11.59 -16.09 -25.17
C LYS A 29 -11.35 -14.80 -24.39
N LEU A 30 -11.61 -14.79 -23.09
CA LEU A 30 -11.36 -13.66 -22.21
C LEU A 30 -9.84 -13.47 -21.99
N GLU A 31 -9.10 -14.57 -21.81
CA GLU A 31 -7.64 -14.58 -21.76
C GLU A 31 -7.03 -14.17 -23.11
N ASP A 32 -7.54 -14.68 -24.24
CA ASP A 32 -7.09 -14.27 -25.58
C ASP A 32 -7.39 -12.78 -25.84
N LEU A 33 -8.51 -12.26 -25.33
CA LEU A 33 -8.84 -10.83 -25.43
C LEU A 33 -7.95 -9.99 -24.50
N ALA A 34 -7.66 -10.46 -23.29
CA ALA A 34 -6.73 -9.80 -22.37
C ALA A 34 -5.31 -9.74 -22.95
N ASN A 35 -4.84 -10.84 -23.53
CA ASN A 35 -3.55 -10.92 -24.23
C ASN A 35 -3.52 -10.00 -25.46
N LYS A 36 -4.61 -9.92 -26.24
CA LYS A 36 -4.72 -8.97 -27.36
C LYS A 36 -4.76 -7.51 -26.93
N ILE A 37 -5.30 -7.22 -25.74
CA ILE A 37 -5.26 -5.86 -25.16
C ILE A 37 -3.85 -5.55 -24.65
N GLU A 38 -3.12 -6.53 -24.12
CA GLU A 38 -1.69 -6.38 -23.77
C GLU A 38 -0.78 -6.25 -25.02
N GLU A 39 -1.16 -6.87 -26.15
CA GLU A 39 -0.48 -6.74 -27.45
C GLU A 39 -0.91 -5.50 -28.26
N LEU A 40 -2.00 -4.82 -27.89
CA LEU A 40 -2.35 -3.50 -28.40
C LEU A 40 -1.43 -2.45 -27.77
N ASP A 41 -0.14 -2.56 -28.09
CA ASP A 41 0.82 -1.50 -27.89
C ASP A 41 0.52 -0.39 -28.92
N CYS A 42 0.59 0.88 -28.49
CA CYS A 42 0.29 2.04 -29.33
C CYS A 42 1.30 2.25 -30.49
N SER A 43 2.16 1.28 -30.77
CA SER A 43 3.22 1.34 -31.78
C SER A 43 2.74 1.25 -33.23
N ASP A 44 1.50 0.81 -33.49
CA ASP A 44 1.01 0.54 -34.85
C ASP A 44 0.13 1.65 -35.47
N LEU A 45 0.01 2.81 -34.81
CA LEU A 45 -0.66 3.98 -35.38
C LEU A 45 0.36 5.03 -35.80
N GLY A 46 0.55 5.15 -37.12
CA GLY A 46 1.49 6.07 -37.75
C GLY A 46 1.38 7.52 -37.27
N SER A 47 2.54 8.08 -36.91
CA SER A 47 2.94 9.51 -36.90
C SER A 47 1.90 10.62 -36.71
N THR A 48 1.04 10.48 -35.70
CA THR A 48 0.67 11.57 -34.77
C THR A 48 0.59 10.92 -33.40
N GLY A 49 1.76 10.61 -32.83
CA GLY A 49 1.89 9.75 -31.66
C GLY A 49 1.13 10.31 -30.48
N CYS A 50 0.35 9.46 -29.81
CA CYS A 50 -0.02 9.70 -28.42
C CYS A 50 1.28 9.85 -27.62
N GLU A 51 1.77 11.08 -27.42
CA GLU A 51 2.69 11.34 -26.32
C GLU A 51 1.91 11.09 -25.04
N GLN A 52 1.86 9.82 -24.60
CA GLN A 52 1.37 9.52 -23.28
C GLN A 52 2.33 10.20 -22.31
N GLY A 53 1.81 11.13 -21.51
CA GLY A 53 2.57 11.78 -20.46
C GLY A 53 3.18 10.76 -19.49
N PRO A 54 4.19 11.16 -18.70
CA PRO A 54 4.84 10.26 -17.76
C PRO A 54 3.83 9.71 -16.74
N LYS A 55 3.88 8.41 -16.43
CA LYS A 55 2.96 7.77 -15.47
C LYS A 55 3.49 7.76 -14.04
N SER A 56 4.76 8.13 -13.87
CA SER A 56 5.44 8.16 -12.58
C SER A 56 6.55 9.22 -12.55
N CYS A 57 6.91 9.67 -11.35
CA CYS A 57 8.07 10.54 -11.16
C CYS A 57 9.38 9.85 -11.57
N LYS A 58 9.42 8.52 -11.50
CA LYS A 58 10.58 7.71 -11.89
C LYS A 58 10.85 7.80 -13.39
N GLU A 59 9.81 7.79 -14.22
CA GLU A 59 9.94 7.96 -15.69
C GLU A 59 10.52 9.33 -16.04
N ILE A 60 10.02 10.39 -15.39
CA ILE A 60 10.56 11.75 -15.56
C ILE A 60 12.03 11.79 -15.10
N TYR A 61 12.32 11.18 -13.95
CA TYR A 61 13.67 11.16 -13.40
C TYR A 61 14.66 10.42 -14.30
N ASP A 62 14.30 9.27 -14.84
CA ASP A 62 15.17 8.48 -15.70
C ASP A 62 15.44 9.18 -17.04
N LYS A 63 14.44 9.91 -17.56
CA LYS A 63 14.53 10.63 -18.84
C LYS A 63 15.33 11.92 -18.73
N ASP A 64 14.93 12.80 -17.81
CA ASP A 64 15.38 14.20 -17.79
C ASP A 64 16.32 14.51 -16.60
N LYS A 65 16.34 13.64 -15.58
CA LYS A 65 17.10 13.82 -14.32
C LYS A 65 16.92 15.21 -13.68
N PRO A 66 15.67 15.71 -13.52
CA PRO A 66 15.46 16.96 -12.81
C PRO A 66 15.89 16.83 -11.35
N SER A 67 16.19 17.96 -10.70
CA SER A 67 16.53 18.02 -9.28
C SER A 67 15.49 18.78 -8.45
N GLU A 68 14.47 19.36 -9.06
CA GLU A 68 13.48 20.18 -8.35
C GLU A 68 12.37 19.30 -7.76
N ASN A 69 12.19 19.36 -6.44
CA ASN A 69 11.09 18.67 -5.75
C ASN A 69 9.82 19.52 -5.82
N LYS A 70 8.83 19.07 -6.60
CA LYS A 70 7.55 19.78 -6.80
C LYS A 70 6.49 18.85 -7.36
N ALA A 71 5.28 19.37 -7.59
CA ALA A 71 4.29 18.67 -8.38
C ALA A 71 4.71 18.59 -9.86
N TYR A 72 4.61 17.39 -10.43
CA TYR A 72 4.72 17.15 -11.88
C TYR A 72 3.39 16.60 -12.39
N MET A 73 3.04 16.95 -13.62
CA MET A 73 1.86 16.39 -14.27
C MET A 73 2.14 14.93 -14.66
N LEU A 74 1.36 14.01 -14.09
CA LEU A 74 1.42 12.60 -14.40
C LEU A 74 0.15 12.15 -15.12
N GLN A 75 0.31 11.29 -16.12
CA GLN A 75 -0.80 10.68 -16.83
C GLN A 75 -1.37 9.52 -16.02
N MET A 76 -2.62 9.65 -15.58
CA MET A 76 -3.40 8.58 -14.95
C MET A 76 -4.47 8.06 -15.92
N ASP A 77 -5.05 6.90 -15.61
CA ASP A 77 -6.17 6.33 -16.36
C ASP A 77 -7.38 7.28 -16.47
N SER A 78 -7.57 8.13 -15.45
CA SER A 78 -8.67 9.10 -15.35
C SER A 78 -8.34 10.49 -15.90
N GLY A 79 -7.13 10.70 -16.42
CA GLY A 79 -6.65 12.01 -16.90
C GLY A 79 -5.31 12.41 -16.28
N GLU A 80 -4.89 13.64 -16.54
CA GLU A 80 -3.65 14.18 -15.97
C GLU A 80 -3.87 14.66 -14.53
N LEU A 81 -2.87 14.44 -13.68
CA LEU A 81 -2.91 14.85 -12.28
C LEU A 81 -1.55 15.42 -11.85
N PRO A 82 -1.50 16.61 -11.24
CA PRO A 82 -0.29 17.10 -10.57
C PRO A 82 -0.02 16.27 -9.31
N VAL A 83 1.16 15.65 -9.24
CA VAL A 83 1.58 14.82 -8.10
C VAL A 83 2.95 15.24 -7.63
N TYR A 84 3.10 15.41 -6.32
CA TYR A 84 4.40 15.70 -5.73
C TYR A 84 5.42 14.59 -6.04
N CYS A 85 6.52 15.01 -6.67
CA CYS A 85 7.69 14.19 -6.93
C CYS A 85 8.87 14.67 -6.09
N ASN A 86 9.53 13.75 -5.40
CA ASN A 86 10.86 14.00 -4.86
C ASN A 86 11.90 13.52 -5.89
N MET A 87 12.50 14.48 -6.59
CA MET A 87 13.41 14.30 -7.71
C MET A 87 14.88 14.33 -7.33
N ASP A 88 15.27 14.93 -6.20
CA ASP A 88 16.68 14.97 -5.78
C ASP A 88 17.07 13.83 -4.83
N GLY A 89 16.10 13.19 -4.15
CA GLY A 89 16.35 12.23 -3.08
C GLY A 89 16.94 12.87 -1.81
N VAL A 90 17.24 14.17 -1.84
CA VAL A 90 17.86 14.90 -0.74
C VAL A 90 16.86 14.98 0.39
N GLY A 91 17.33 14.61 1.58
CA GLY A 91 16.48 14.57 2.76
C GLY A 91 15.56 13.36 2.84
N LEU A 92 15.62 12.38 1.94
CA LEU A 92 14.91 11.09 2.07
C LEU A 92 15.74 9.96 2.70
N GLY A 93 16.92 10.29 3.24
CA GLY A 93 17.75 9.36 4.01
C GLY A 93 18.04 8.05 3.27
N GLU A 94 17.68 6.91 3.89
CA GLU A 94 17.92 5.56 3.37
C GLU A 94 17.11 5.22 2.11
N CYS A 95 16.10 6.02 1.73
CA CYS A 95 15.37 5.81 0.48
C CYS A 95 16.26 6.10 -0.75
N GLY A 96 17.23 7.01 -0.63
CA GLY A 96 18.26 7.20 -1.66
C GLY A 96 17.84 8.13 -2.80
N SER A 97 18.16 7.76 -4.05
CA SER A 97 18.07 8.63 -5.24
C SER A 97 16.65 9.12 -5.54
N GLY A 98 16.52 10.20 -6.30
CA GLY A 98 15.23 10.79 -6.65
C GLY A 98 14.38 10.01 -7.66
N GLY A 99 13.25 10.60 -8.03
CA GLY A 99 12.20 9.97 -8.85
C GLY A 99 11.11 9.29 -8.02
N TRP A 100 10.90 9.72 -6.77
CA TRP A 100 9.88 9.18 -5.88
C TRP A 100 8.52 9.82 -6.15
N THR A 101 7.50 8.98 -6.33
CA THR A 101 6.11 9.39 -6.58
C THR A 101 5.31 9.35 -5.29
N LEU A 102 4.69 10.47 -4.90
CA LEU A 102 3.77 10.51 -3.76
C LEU A 102 2.51 9.68 -4.03
N VAL A 103 2.09 8.92 -3.03
CA VAL A 103 0.97 7.99 -3.15
C VAL A 103 -0.11 8.23 -2.11
N MET A 104 0.30 8.49 -0.87
CA MET A 104 -0.60 8.67 0.25
C MET A 104 0.06 9.47 1.39
N LYS A 105 -0.74 10.28 2.08
CA LYS A 105 -0.37 11.03 3.28
C LYS A 105 -1.40 10.76 4.38
N ILE A 106 -0.94 10.34 5.56
CA ILE A 106 -1.78 9.83 6.65
C ILE A 106 -1.51 10.63 7.92
N ASP A 107 -2.54 11.25 8.48
CA ASP A 107 -2.46 11.90 9.77
C ASP A 107 -2.81 10.90 10.86
N GLY A 108 -1.81 10.49 11.66
CA GLY A 108 -1.98 9.54 12.75
C GLY A 108 -3.01 9.93 13.80
N THR A 109 -3.43 11.21 13.83
CA THR A 109 -4.47 11.73 14.73
C THR A 109 -5.89 11.61 14.17
N LYS A 110 -6.03 11.27 12.88
CA LYS A 110 -7.33 11.15 12.19
C LYS A 110 -7.65 9.69 11.88
N ARG A 111 -8.94 9.38 11.85
CA ARG A 111 -9.45 8.03 11.55
C ARG A 111 -9.57 7.74 10.05
N THR A 112 -9.32 8.71 9.17
CA THR A 112 -9.49 8.61 7.71
C THR A 112 -8.85 7.35 7.14
N PHE A 113 -7.60 7.09 7.51
CA PHE A 113 -6.83 5.93 7.06
C PHE A 113 -6.65 4.87 8.14
N HIS A 114 -7.57 4.77 9.10
CA HIS A 114 -7.61 3.65 10.03
C HIS A 114 -7.49 2.29 9.31
N TYR A 115 -6.96 1.25 9.96
CA TYR A 115 -6.75 -0.07 9.35
C TYR A 115 -8.00 -0.56 8.60
N ASP A 116 -9.17 -0.47 9.21
CA ASP A 116 -10.44 -0.93 8.66
C ASP A 116 -11.08 0.05 7.64
N SER A 117 -10.40 1.14 7.27
CA SER A 117 -10.93 2.12 6.31
C SER A 117 -11.07 1.50 4.92
N PRO A 118 -12.22 1.70 4.23
CA PRO A 118 -12.40 1.23 2.86
C PRO A 118 -11.46 1.94 1.87
N LEU A 119 -10.83 3.05 2.26
CA LEU A 119 -9.84 3.74 1.44
C LEU A 119 -8.61 2.86 1.14
N TRP A 120 -8.33 1.81 1.91
CA TRP A 120 -7.24 0.88 1.59
C TRP A 120 -7.57 -0.08 0.44
N THR A 121 -8.85 -0.44 0.27
CA THR A 121 -9.31 -1.51 -0.62
C THR A 121 -10.15 -1.02 -1.80
N ASN A 122 -10.37 0.29 -1.92
CA ASN A 122 -11.06 0.91 -3.05
C ASN A 122 -10.11 1.74 -3.94
N LYS A 123 -10.59 2.11 -5.13
CA LYS A 123 -9.95 3.07 -6.04
C LYS A 123 -10.61 4.45 -5.95
N LYS A 124 -10.89 4.91 -4.73
CA LYS A 124 -11.37 6.27 -4.46
C LYS A 124 -10.22 7.15 -4.01
N GLU A 125 -10.21 8.36 -4.54
CA GLU A 125 -9.33 9.45 -4.15
C GLU A 125 -9.77 10.14 -2.85
N TYR A 126 -8.83 10.80 -2.21
CA TYR A 126 -9.05 11.65 -1.04
C TYR A 126 -7.98 12.74 -1.01
N GLY A 127 -8.34 13.99 -0.77
CA GLY A 127 -7.37 15.09 -0.67
C GLY A 127 -6.47 15.23 -1.92
N ILE A 128 -7.09 15.34 -3.10
CA ILE A 128 -6.35 15.49 -4.37
C ILE A 128 -5.48 16.76 -4.39
N PRO A 129 -5.99 17.96 -4.04
CA PRO A 129 -5.17 19.17 -4.00
C PRO A 129 -3.97 19.04 -3.06
N GLU A 130 -4.15 18.32 -1.96
CA GLU A 130 -3.08 18.02 -1.01
C GLU A 130 -2.00 17.11 -1.63
N GLY A 131 -2.27 16.38 -2.71
CA GLY A 131 -1.28 15.58 -3.42
C GLY A 131 -0.20 16.36 -4.17
N GLU A 132 -0.43 17.66 -4.41
CA GLU A 132 0.49 18.54 -5.13
C GLU A 132 1.63 19.04 -4.24
N THR A 133 1.34 19.14 -2.94
CA THR A 133 2.30 19.61 -1.94
C THR A 133 3.16 18.47 -1.42
N GLY A 134 4.36 18.83 -0.95
CA GLY A 134 5.31 17.86 -0.39
C GLY A 134 4.89 17.26 0.95
N LEU A 135 5.86 17.13 1.85
CA LEU A 135 5.68 16.51 3.15
C LEU A 135 5.03 17.46 4.18
N ASP A 136 3.87 18.01 3.84
CA ASP A 136 3.01 18.83 4.71
C ASP A 136 2.13 17.98 5.63
N ASP A 137 1.27 18.61 6.44
CA ASP A 137 0.48 17.91 7.46
C ASP A 137 -0.96 17.62 6.99
N ASN A 138 -1.20 17.59 5.66
CA ASN A 138 -2.51 17.32 5.08
C ASN A 138 -2.63 15.89 4.53
N GLU A 139 -3.78 15.26 4.76
CA GLU A 139 -4.07 13.89 4.33
C GLU A 139 -4.37 13.82 2.84
N SER A 140 -3.88 12.77 2.17
CA SER A 140 -4.18 12.51 0.76
C SER A 140 -4.10 11.02 0.43
N LYS A 141 -4.84 10.62 -0.61
CA LYS A 141 -4.73 9.35 -1.31
C LYS A 141 -4.98 9.63 -2.78
N LEU A 142 -3.96 9.38 -3.60
CA LEU A 142 -3.95 9.76 -5.01
C LEU A 142 -4.18 8.54 -5.91
N PRO A 143 -4.58 8.73 -7.18
CA PRO A 143 -4.64 7.69 -8.20
C PRO A 143 -3.35 6.89 -8.38
N THR A 144 -2.19 7.47 -8.08
CA THR A 144 -0.91 6.76 -8.04
C THR A 144 -0.93 5.56 -7.07
N TYR A 145 -1.84 5.53 -6.09
CA TYR A 145 -2.07 4.39 -5.19
C TYR A 145 -2.47 3.11 -5.92
N TRP A 146 -3.24 3.22 -7.00
CA TRP A 146 -3.70 2.08 -7.77
C TRP A 146 -3.11 1.98 -9.17
N ASN A 147 -2.46 3.04 -9.68
CA ASN A 147 -1.96 3.13 -11.07
C ASN A 147 -0.44 3.17 -11.23
N THR A 148 0.35 3.18 -10.15
CA THR A 148 1.81 3.30 -10.24
C THR A 148 2.51 1.98 -9.87
N PRO A 149 3.07 1.24 -10.84
CA PRO A 149 4.00 0.14 -10.57
C PRO A 149 5.27 0.63 -9.91
N PHE A 150 5.85 -0.19 -9.03
CA PHE A 150 7.07 0.16 -8.32
C PHE A 150 7.91 -1.06 -7.94
N THR A 151 9.15 -0.79 -7.55
CA THR A 151 10.11 -1.76 -7.00
C THR A 151 10.56 -1.41 -5.57
N LYS A 152 10.29 -0.19 -5.12
CA LYS A 152 10.59 0.27 -3.77
C LYS A 152 9.46 1.12 -3.21
N ILE A 153 9.35 1.10 -1.89
CA ILE A 153 8.46 1.96 -1.10
C ILE A 153 9.32 2.74 -0.12
N CYS A 154 9.21 4.06 -0.12
CA CYS A 154 9.78 4.93 0.90
C CYS A 154 8.67 5.30 1.90
N LEU A 155 8.81 4.79 3.11
CA LEU A 155 7.93 5.10 4.24
C LEU A 155 8.56 6.22 5.05
N ILE A 156 7.77 7.24 5.35
CA ILE A 156 8.25 8.46 6.02
C ILE A 156 7.35 8.77 7.21
N MET A 157 7.94 9.13 8.34
CA MET A 157 7.21 9.62 9.51
C MET A 157 7.77 10.95 10.01
N LYS A 158 6.86 11.88 10.32
CA LYS A 158 7.13 13.16 10.97
C LYS A 158 6.30 13.24 12.24
N ILE A 159 6.98 13.28 13.40
CA ILE A 159 6.34 13.41 14.71
C ILE A 159 6.20 14.90 15.03
N LYS A 160 4.99 15.34 15.37
CA LYS A 160 4.72 16.74 15.70
C LYS A 160 5.60 17.20 16.87
N GLY A 161 6.24 18.36 16.72
CA GLY A 161 7.16 18.91 17.72
C GLY A 161 8.57 18.29 17.71
N LYS A 162 8.86 17.34 16.82
CA LYS A 162 10.22 16.83 16.60
C LYS A 162 10.77 17.42 15.29
N PRO A 163 12.04 17.85 15.25
CA PRO A 163 12.63 18.48 14.06
C PRO A 163 13.00 17.46 12.97
N THR A 164 13.02 16.16 13.29
CA THR A 164 13.57 15.13 12.41
C THR A 164 12.46 14.33 11.74
N THR A 165 12.47 14.34 10.41
CA THR A 165 11.75 13.37 9.58
C THR A 165 12.55 12.06 9.51
N ARG A 166 11.87 10.93 9.61
CA ARG A 166 12.48 9.59 9.62
C ARG A 166 11.94 8.74 8.47
N PHE A 167 12.75 7.81 8.01
CA PHE A 167 12.52 7.08 6.77
C PHE A 167 12.81 5.59 6.94
N LEU A 168 12.11 4.76 6.17
CA LEU A 168 12.33 3.33 6.01
C LEU A 168 12.07 2.98 4.55
N VAL A 169 13.03 2.31 3.91
CA VAL A 169 12.85 1.77 2.55
C VAL A 169 12.46 0.30 2.60
N LEU A 170 11.44 -0.07 1.84
CA LEU A 170 11.07 -1.46 1.57
C LEU A 170 11.37 -1.76 0.10
N ASN A 171 12.13 -2.83 -0.16
CA ASN A 171 12.38 -3.31 -1.53
C ASN A 171 11.31 -4.33 -1.90
N GLU A 172 10.19 -3.83 -2.43
CA GLU A 172 9.01 -4.63 -2.75
C GLU A 172 8.52 -4.28 -4.16
N LYS A 173 8.35 -5.31 -5.00
CA LYS A 173 7.85 -5.13 -6.37
C LYS A 173 6.36 -5.40 -6.44
N ALA A 174 5.58 -4.43 -6.91
CA ALA A 174 4.15 -4.59 -7.12
C ALA A 174 3.65 -3.74 -8.30
N ARG A 175 2.47 -4.10 -8.82
CA ARG A 175 1.79 -3.30 -9.87
C ARG A 175 1.22 -1.99 -9.34
N SER A 176 0.94 -1.90 -8.03
CA SER A 176 0.55 -0.70 -7.28
C SER A 176 0.36 -1.04 -5.79
N LEU A 177 0.18 -0.05 -4.92
CA LEU A 177 -0.09 -0.29 -3.50
C LEU A 177 -1.46 -0.95 -3.33
N TYR A 178 -2.43 -0.56 -4.15
CA TYR A 178 -3.73 -1.22 -4.22
C TYR A 178 -3.60 -2.71 -4.51
N ALA A 179 -2.79 -3.11 -5.49
CA ALA A 179 -2.58 -4.54 -5.79
C ALA A 179 -1.85 -5.30 -4.67
N LEU A 180 -1.04 -4.59 -3.88
CA LEU A 180 -0.27 -5.16 -2.78
C LEU A 180 -1.05 -5.30 -1.48
N ILE A 181 -2.01 -4.39 -1.22
CA ILE A 181 -2.72 -4.28 0.07
C ILE A 181 -4.21 -4.62 -0.06
N GLY A 182 -4.83 -4.30 -1.20
CA GLY A 182 -6.28 -4.23 -1.37
C GLY A 182 -7.03 -5.57 -1.31
N ASP A 183 -6.33 -6.70 -1.34
CA ASP A 183 -6.93 -8.03 -1.18
C ASP A 183 -6.93 -8.53 0.27
N ASP A 184 -6.56 -7.67 1.23
CA ASP A 184 -6.50 -7.94 2.67
C ASP A 184 -5.58 -9.11 3.08
N LYS A 185 -4.73 -9.62 2.17
CA LYS A 185 -3.81 -10.73 2.50
C LYS A 185 -2.56 -10.22 3.20
N TYR A 186 -2.16 -10.92 4.24
CA TYR A 186 -0.88 -10.71 4.92
C TYR A 186 0.29 -11.04 3.98
N ARG A 187 1.27 -10.14 3.91
CA ARG A 187 2.51 -10.34 3.15
C ARG A 187 3.70 -9.89 4.00
N LYS A 188 4.60 -10.82 4.29
CA LYS A 188 5.74 -10.59 5.19
C LYS A 188 6.86 -9.80 4.50
N THR A 189 7.41 -8.80 5.16
CA THR A 189 8.69 -8.16 4.80
C THR A 189 9.85 -8.74 5.64
N LYS A 190 11.09 -8.33 5.35
CA LYS A 190 12.29 -8.83 6.05
C LYS A 190 13.22 -7.69 6.50
N VAL A 191 12.68 -6.51 6.77
CA VAL A 191 13.48 -5.35 7.20
C VAL A 191 13.81 -5.40 8.69
N GLY A 192 12.98 -6.10 9.47
CA GLY A 192 13.21 -6.39 10.86
C GLY A 192 12.87 -5.22 11.78
N ARG A 193 12.65 -5.56 13.05
CA ARG A 193 12.22 -4.66 14.12
C ARG A 193 13.00 -3.35 14.21
N GLY A 194 14.33 -3.43 14.13
CA GLY A 194 15.19 -2.25 14.26
C GLY A 194 14.89 -1.20 13.19
N ALA A 195 14.59 -1.63 11.97
CA ALA A 195 14.23 -0.75 10.86
C ALA A 195 12.89 -0.03 11.10
N TRP A 196 11.89 -0.75 11.63
CA TRP A 196 10.62 -0.13 12.05
C TRP A 196 10.80 0.87 13.19
N LYS A 197 11.61 0.56 14.20
CA LYS A 197 11.91 1.50 15.30
C LYS A 197 12.60 2.79 14.81
N LYS A 198 13.39 2.74 13.72
CA LYS A 198 14.01 3.95 13.13
C LYS A 198 12.99 5.01 12.67
N LEU A 199 11.78 4.61 12.26
CA LEU A 199 10.72 5.54 11.86
C LEU A 199 10.28 6.46 13.01
N ILE A 200 10.47 6.02 14.25
CA ILE A 200 10.08 6.74 15.46
C ILE A 200 11.32 7.35 16.15
N GLY A 201 12.44 6.63 16.12
CA GLY A 201 13.71 7.06 16.70
C GLY A 201 13.91 6.58 18.15
N PRO A 202 14.63 7.33 18.98
CA PRO A 202 14.98 6.90 20.34
C PRO A 202 13.78 6.62 21.27
N GLU A 203 12.62 7.20 20.97
CA GLU A 203 11.39 7.01 21.75
C GLU A 203 10.60 5.76 21.35
N ALA A 204 11.04 5.04 20.31
CA ALA A 204 10.36 3.84 19.81
C ALA A 204 10.27 2.76 20.89
N SER A 205 9.10 2.15 21.02
CA SER A 205 8.83 1.04 21.94
C SER A 205 8.04 -0.07 21.25
N LEU A 206 8.43 -1.32 21.47
CA LEU A 206 7.74 -2.51 20.97
C LEU A 206 7.91 -3.64 21.98
N GLN A 207 6.98 -4.59 22.01
CA GLN A 207 7.17 -5.83 22.76
C GLN A 207 8.11 -6.79 22.02
N LEU A 208 8.58 -7.85 22.69
CA LEU A 208 9.79 -8.58 22.29
C LEU A 208 9.59 -9.95 21.64
N PHE A 209 8.46 -10.63 21.87
CA PHE A 209 8.41 -12.08 21.68
C PHE A 209 7.76 -12.49 20.37
N CYS A 210 6.42 -12.48 20.26
CA CYS A 210 5.80 -12.70 18.96
C CYS A 210 5.73 -11.40 18.14
N TYR A 211 5.92 -11.49 16.82
CA TYR A 211 5.71 -10.36 15.92
C TYR A 211 5.28 -10.78 14.50
N ARG A 212 4.65 -9.85 13.79
CA ARG A 212 4.45 -9.89 12.33
C ARG A 212 4.89 -8.55 11.73
N GLU A 213 5.48 -8.58 10.54
CA GLU A 213 5.89 -7.37 9.82
C GLU A 213 5.52 -7.44 8.34
N GLY A 214 5.25 -6.29 7.73
CA GLY A 214 4.93 -6.16 6.31
C GLY A 214 3.55 -5.57 6.07
N PHE A 215 2.78 -6.18 5.17
CA PHE A 215 1.50 -5.67 4.69
C PHE A 215 0.32 -6.44 5.27
N ASN A 216 -0.76 -5.74 5.62
CA ASN A 216 -1.95 -6.29 6.28
C ASN A 216 -1.57 -7.14 7.51
N VAL A 217 -0.73 -6.59 8.38
CA VAL A 217 -0.30 -7.27 9.60
C VAL A 217 -1.39 -7.19 10.65
N VAL A 218 -1.87 -8.34 11.08
CA VAL A 218 -2.91 -8.49 12.10
C VAL A 218 -2.69 -9.81 12.83
N GLY A 219 -3.05 -9.88 14.11
CA GLY A 219 -3.07 -11.11 14.88
C GLY A 219 -4.29 -11.98 14.58
N ASP A 220 -4.39 -13.11 15.26
CA ASP A 220 -5.55 -13.99 15.10
C ASP A 220 -6.81 -13.36 15.73
N ASN A 221 -6.62 -12.57 16.80
CA ASN A 221 -7.66 -11.67 17.30
C ASN A 221 -7.52 -10.27 16.67
N LYS A 222 -8.49 -9.92 15.81
CA LYS A 222 -8.50 -8.67 15.04
C LYS A 222 -8.76 -7.40 15.88
N SER A 223 -9.11 -7.53 17.16
CA SER A 223 -9.29 -6.38 18.06
C SER A 223 -7.94 -5.80 18.53
N PHE A 224 -6.87 -6.57 18.46
CA PHE A 224 -5.53 -6.18 18.88
C PHE A 224 -4.80 -5.36 17.81
N SER A 225 -3.56 -4.97 18.12
CA SER A 225 -2.73 -4.14 17.25
C SER A 225 -2.62 -4.72 15.85
N LYS A 226 -2.84 -3.83 14.87
CA LYS A 226 -2.86 -4.14 13.44
C LYS A 226 -2.31 -2.96 12.64
N ALA A 227 -1.76 -3.24 11.47
CA ALA A 227 -1.24 -2.23 10.56
C ALA A 227 -1.37 -2.65 9.09
N ARG A 228 -1.73 -1.72 8.21
CA ARG A 228 -1.75 -1.96 6.76
C ARG A 228 -0.34 -2.10 6.20
N ILE A 229 0.58 -1.30 6.72
CA ILE A 229 2.02 -1.42 6.48
C ILE A 229 2.71 -1.20 7.82
N GLY A 230 3.30 -2.23 8.42
CA GLY A 230 3.83 -2.07 9.77
C GLY A 230 4.47 -3.30 10.38
N TYR A 231 4.77 -3.15 11.67
CA TYR A 231 5.24 -4.17 12.58
C TYR A 231 4.30 -4.22 13.77
N VAL A 232 3.80 -5.40 14.13
CA VAL A 232 3.03 -5.66 15.35
C VAL A 232 3.78 -6.66 16.21
N ALA A 233 3.77 -6.46 17.52
CA ALA A 233 4.46 -7.32 18.47
C ALA A 233 3.64 -7.55 19.73
N ASP A 234 3.95 -8.68 20.37
CA ASP A 234 3.35 -9.15 21.61
C ASP A 234 4.43 -9.55 22.62
N GLN A 235 4.07 -9.57 23.90
CA GLN A 235 4.92 -10.13 24.95
C GLN A 235 4.81 -11.66 25.08
N GLU A 236 3.70 -12.24 24.63
CA GLU A 236 3.47 -13.69 24.65
C GLU A 236 4.05 -14.37 23.39
N ASN A 237 4.08 -15.71 23.42
CA ASN A 237 4.60 -16.54 22.34
C ASN A 237 3.51 -17.11 21.41
N ASP A 238 2.24 -16.76 21.62
CA ASP A 238 1.10 -17.35 20.90
C ASP A 238 0.62 -16.50 19.69
N CYS A 239 1.14 -15.27 19.55
CA CYS A 239 0.81 -14.35 18.44
C CYS A 239 -0.68 -13.99 18.34
N LEU A 240 -1.43 -14.13 19.43
CA LEU A 240 -2.87 -13.92 19.44
C LEU A 240 -3.24 -12.45 19.70
N SER A 241 -2.48 -11.77 20.56
CA SER A 241 -2.90 -10.55 21.27
C SER A 241 -1.90 -9.39 21.17
N PHE A 242 -1.40 -9.08 19.96
CA PHE A 242 -0.43 -7.99 19.77
C PHE A 242 -0.82 -6.68 20.50
N ASP A 243 -0.02 -6.29 21.48
CA ASP A 243 -0.23 -5.09 22.30
C ASP A 243 0.66 -3.90 21.87
N SER A 244 1.54 -4.11 20.89
CA SER A 244 2.39 -3.05 20.35
C SER A 244 2.47 -3.04 18.83
N ARG A 245 2.68 -1.85 18.25
CA ARG A 245 2.81 -1.63 16.82
C ARG A 245 3.59 -0.37 16.45
N ILE A 246 4.23 -0.41 15.27
CA ILE A 246 4.69 0.75 14.53
C ILE A 246 4.20 0.60 13.10
N GLY A 247 3.58 1.61 12.51
CA GLY A 247 3.19 1.53 11.11
C GLY A 247 2.25 2.61 10.61
N PHE A 248 1.72 2.35 9.43
CA PHE A 248 0.78 3.16 8.66
C PHE A 248 -0.54 2.40 8.52
N GLY A 249 -1.64 3.13 8.61
CA GLY A 249 -2.97 2.53 8.61
C GLY A 249 -3.16 1.54 9.75
N THR A 250 -2.92 2.02 10.97
CA THR A 250 -2.96 1.20 12.18
C THR A 250 -4.27 1.35 12.96
N GLY A 251 -4.45 0.52 13.98
CA GLY A 251 -5.63 0.49 14.85
C GLY A 251 -5.56 -0.66 15.86
N GLY A 252 -6.66 -0.91 16.57
CA GLY A 252 -6.77 -1.95 17.59
C GLY A 252 -6.53 -1.44 19.02
N HIS A 253 -6.46 -2.38 19.97
CA HIS A 253 -6.30 -2.13 21.40
C HIS A 253 -5.12 -1.18 21.75
N GLN A 254 -5.18 -0.68 23.00
CA GLN A 254 -4.34 0.36 23.61
C GLN A 254 -4.68 1.79 23.14
N ASP A 255 -4.70 2.06 21.83
CA ASP A 255 -5.27 3.29 21.25
C ASP A 255 -5.76 3.05 19.81
N ASP A 256 -7.04 2.74 19.62
CA ASP A 256 -7.62 2.49 18.28
C ASP A 256 -7.66 3.76 17.41
N SER A 257 -7.45 4.94 17.98
CA SER A 257 -7.44 6.21 17.24
C SER A 257 -6.08 6.59 16.67
N ASN A 258 -5.01 5.89 17.04
CA ASN A 258 -3.68 6.06 16.46
C ASN A 258 -3.61 5.29 15.13
N THR A 259 -3.64 6.00 14.01
CA THR A 259 -3.63 5.41 12.65
C THR A 259 -2.24 5.42 12.00
N CYS A 260 -1.28 6.15 12.57
CA CYS A 260 0.09 6.22 12.07
C CYS A 260 1.03 6.65 13.20
N GLY A 261 2.09 5.87 13.43
CA GLY A 261 3.06 6.12 14.49
C GLY A 261 3.38 4.86 15.29
N ASN A 262 3.55 5.00 16.61
CA ASN A 262 3.89 3.93 17.54
C ASN A 262 2.88 3.86 18.68
N GLU A 263 2.35 2.67 18.90
CA GLU A 263 1.55 2.30 20.06
C GLU A 263 2.24 1.13 20.76
N ALA A 264 2.44 1.20 22.07
CA ALA A 264 3.05 0.10 22.81
C ALA A 264 2.71 0.22 24.29
N THR A 265 2.20 -0.86 24.89
CA THR A 265 2.00 -0.98 26.32
C THR A 265 2.47 -2.37 26.79
N ASN A 266 2.17 -2.73 28.05
CA ASN A 266 2.31 -4.09 28.56
C ASN A 266 3.74 -4.67 28.38
N SER A 267 4.71 -4.13 29.11
CA SER A 267 6.11 -4.61 29.11
C SER A 267 6.84 -4.43 27.78
N ALA A 268 6.55 -3.34 27.06
CA ALA A 268 7.31 -2.94 25.88
C ALA A 268 8.76 -2.50 26.23
N ASP A 269 9.67 -2.66 25.27
CA ASP A 269 11.12 -2.53 25.48
C ASP A 269 11.63 -1.10 25.81
N ASN A 270 10.76 -0.09 25.72
CA ASN A 270 11.06 1.30 26.07
C ASN A 270 9.88 1.97 26.80
N GLY A 271 9.14 1.17 27.57
CA GLY A 271 7.95 1.60 28.31
C GLY A 271 6.76 1.94 27.41
N ASP A 272 5.70 2.44 28.02
CA ASP A 272 4.46 2.75 27.32
C ASP A 272 4.62 3.96 26.39
N LYS A 273 4.08 3.87 25.16
CA LYS A 273 4.15 4.91 24.13
C LYS A 273 2.84 5.03 23.37
N HIS A 274 2.37 6.28 23.24
CA HIS A 274 1.24 6.69 22.42
C HIS A 274 1.69 7.80 21.47
N ILE A 275 2.48 7.45 20.45
CA ILE A 275 3.08 8.40 19.52
C ILE A 275 2.30 8.39 18.21
N LYS A 276 1.71 9.53 17.87
CA LYS A 276 1.05 9.77 16.58
C LYS A 276 1.98 10.57 15.67
N ALA A 277 2.02 10.19 14.40
CA ALA A 277 2.89 10.79 13.39
C ALA A 277 2.10 11.12 12.12
N MET A 278 2.57 12.13 11.40
CA MET A 278 2.22 12.30 9.99
C MET A 278 3.05 11.29 9.18
N GLY A 279 2.37 10.44 8.43
CA GLY A 279 2.96 9.39 7.61
C GLY A 279 2.88 9.72 6.12
N TYR A 280 3.93 9.43 5.37
CA TYR A 280 3.96 9.57 3.91
C TYR A 280 4.43 8.27 3.27
N ILE A 281 3.80 7.91 2.17
CA ILE A 281 4.16 6.74 1.37
C ILE A 281 4.47 7.22 -0.04
N LEU A 282 5.73 7.04 -0.43
CA LEU A 282 6.22 7.30 -1.78
C LEU A 282 6.69 5.98 -2.43
N VAL A 283 6.63 5.90 -3.76
CA VAL A 283 7.06 4.70 -4.51
C VAL A 283 7.99 5.04 -5.67
N GLN A 284 8.85 4.09 -6.03
CA GLN A 284 9.88 4.20 -7.08
C GLN A 284 10.08 2.87 -7.83
#